data_AF-A0AAU4IGQ6-F1
#
_entry.id   AF-A0AAU4IGQ6-F1
#
_cell.length_a   1.000
_cell.length_b   1.000
_cell.length_c   1.000
_cell.angle_alpha   90.00
_cell.angle_beta   90.00
_cell.angle_gamma   90.00
#
_symmetry.space_group_name_H-M   'P 1'
#
loop_
_entity.id
_entity.type
_entity.pdbx_description
1 polymer ?
#
loop_
_entity_poly.entity_id
_entity_poly.type
_entity_poly.pdbx_seq_one_letter_code
_entity_poly.pdbx_strand_id
1 'polypeptide(L)'
;MSAAAVALLLGGAGMVMVAAAPAGAAEISFPTVCDPPIGSNIEGTTTAEVTVTPAEAKVGDEVEVVWKTTKAASDNPGYTDLAANSVTPSGVIKLGGDATGELAVQGKAENPAIPKNSPMVVTPMKAKLKLTKAGTVTLTPASYKINVMSTDTVCTAKEGTTVPVGATIKVTGSGGPGPSPSTTPPTSPPPTSKPPTTPPPTTAPPTSQPPASPSPSASGGGQTDFPGQTVDVTFDCGSFIQGGPLKGKVTINAKKNGGTYDLTATTAKGVMNSPMDLPAGALQPSMDIKLGGADSGIVKVSGPGNPEPIKGGAPVSLSDMKGTYKPGKTGKTTLTPDKLTINVVMAPGAAPIVVPCAATASSVSLTLDTAAQPGGSGTSGTSGSAATSGGLAQTGASDDGGIKALALVAGTVMLLGAAVFTFTPWRRLRGQR
;
A
#
# COMPACT_ATOMS: atom_id res chain seq x y z
N MET A 1 29.12 65.41 55.64
CA MET A 1 29.83 65.05 56.87
C MET A 1 29.84 63.53 56.94
N SER A 2 31.04 62.94 56.84
CA SER A 2 31.53 61.63 57.31
C SER A 2 30.68 60.35 57.10
N ALA A 3 31.21 59.17 56.78
CA ALA A 3 32.56 58.71 56.41
C ALA A 3 32.47 57.19 56.07
N ALA A 4 33.40 56.72 55.23
CA ALA A 4 34.07 55.40 55.21
C ALA A 4 33.21 54.11 55.08
N ALA A 5 33.28 53.36 53.98
CA ALA A 5 34.37 52.48 53.50
C ALA A 5 34.46 51.14 54.25
N VAL A 6 34.37 50.03 53.50
CA VAL A 6 35.47 49.07 53.23
C VAL A 6 34.88 47.84 52.50
N ALA A 7 35.54 47.48 51.41
CA ALA A 7 35.31 46.30 50.60
C ALA A 7 35.78 45.01 51.29
N LEU A 8 35.17 43.87 50.96
CA LEU A 8 35.87 42.59 50.92
C LEU A 8 35.35 41.74 49.77
N LEU A 9 36.18 41.60 48.75
CA LEU A 9 36.15 40.56 47.72
C LEU A 9 36.64 39.25 48.34
N LEU A 10 35.84 38.18 48.22
CA LEU A 10 36.23 36.76 48.10
C LEU A 10 35.02 36.10 47.41
N GLY A 11 35.11 35.58 46.19
CA GLY A 11 35.98 34.48 45.83
C GLY A 11 35.21 33.17 46.00
N GLY A 12 34.27 32.90 45.09
CA GLY A 12 33.43 31.70 45.13
C GLY A 12 32.65 31.57 43.83
N ALA A 13 33.33 31.20 42.76
CA ALA A 13 32.71 30.73 41.52
C ALA A 13 32.00 29.39 41.80
N GLY A 14 30.84 29.46 42.44
CA GLY A 14 29.85 28.40 42.36
C GLY A 14 29.24 28.48 40.96
N MET A 15 29.84 27.79 39.99
CA MET A 15 29.08 27.37 38.82
C MET A 15 27.93 26.54 39.35
N VAL A 16 26.76 27.18 39.47
CA VAL A 16 25.50 26.46 39.57
C VAL A 16 25.43 25.66 38.29
N MET A 17 25.77 24.37 38.38
CA MET A 17 25.38 23.37 37.41
C MET A 17 23.86 23.39 37.41
N VAL A 18 23.27 24.27 36.59
CA VAL A 18 21.88 24.16 36.20
C VAL A 18 21.82 22.83 35.48
N ALA A 19 21.36 21.79 36.19
CA ALA A 19 20.96 20.57 35.55
C ALA A 19 19.90 20.98 34.53
N ALA A 20 20.29 21.02 33.25
CA ALA A 20 19.39 21.34 32.16
C ALA A 20 18.26 20.30 32.23
N ALA A 21 17.07 20.73 32.66
CA ALA A 21 15.90 19.88 32.62
C ALA A 21 15.70 19.46 31.14
N PRO A 22 15.37 18.18 30.87
CA PRO A 22 15.15 17.72 29.52
C PRO A 22 14.04 18.55 28.85
N ALA A 23 14.24 18.94 27.59
CA ALA A 23 13.18 19.56 26.78
C ALA A 23 12.37 18.47 26.08
N GLY A 24 11.05 18.56 26.22
CA GLY A 24 10.11 17.54 25.75
C GLY A 24 9.95 16.45 26.80
N ALA A 25 8.76 16.40 27.40
CA ALA A 25 8.31 15.31 28.28
C ALA A 25 6.76 15.18 28.23
N ALA A 26 6.12 15.88 27.29
CA ALA A 26 4.68 15.78 27.12
C ALA A 26 4.38 14.50 26.34
N GLU A 27 3.53 13.65 26.90
CA GLU A 27 3.01 12.50 26.18
C GLU A 27 2.18 12.99 24.99
N ILE A 28 2.53 12.50 23.81
CA ILE A 28 1.80 12.72 22.57
C ILE A 28 1.16 11.40 22.16
N SER A 29 -0.13 11.47 21.80
CA SER A 29 -0.88 10.33 21.30
C SER A 29 -1.30 10.57 19.86
N PHE A 30 -1.17 9.55 19.01
CA PHE A 30 -1.57 9.63 17.61
C PHE A 30 -2.10 8.29 17.10
N PRO A 31 -3.16 8.31 16.27
CA PRO A 31 -3.66 7.11 15.63
C PRO A 31 -2.58 6.52 14.72
N THR A 32 -2.39 5.22 14.85
CA THR A 32 -1.28 4.48 14.24
C THR A 32 -1.84 3.24 13.57
N VAL A 33 -1.30 2.93 12.40
CA VAL A 33 -1.53 1.67 11.70
C VAL A 33 -0.23 0.88 11.76
N CYS A 34 -0.28 -0.32 12.34
CA CYS A 34 0.82 -1.27 12.34
C CYS A 34 0.56 -2.34 11.29
N ASP A 35 1.52 -2.53 10.40
CA ASP A 35 1.56 -3.56 9.38
C ASP A 35 2.45 -4.71 9.89
N PRO A 36 1.87 -5.76 10.48
CA PRO A 36 2.64 -6.92 10.91
C PRO A 36 3.15 -7.71 9.70
N PRO A 37 4.26 -8.45 9.84
CA PRO A 37 4.79 -9.29 8.77
C PRO A 37 3.80 -10.39 8.34
N ILE A 38 2.85 -10.73 9.21
CA ILE A 38 1.80 -11.74 8.99
C ILE A 38 0.48 -11.18 9.52
N GLY A 39 -0.55 -11.17 8.70
CA GLY A 39 -1.90 -10.77 9.08
C GLY A 39 -2.39 -9.50 8.39
N SER A 40 -3.40 -8.86 8.97
CA SER A 40 -3.95 -7.59 8.50
C SER A 40 -3.40 -6.43 9.31
N ASN A 41 -3.45 -5.23 8.72
CA ASN A 41 -3.14 -3.99 9.42
C ASN A 41 -3.92 -3.87 10.72
N ILE A 42 -3.21 -3.52 11.78
CA ILE A 42 -3.75 -3.30 13.12
C ILE A 42 -3.82 -1.79 13.33
N GLU A 43 -5.03 -1.29 13.52
CA GLU A 43 -5.22 0.11 13.91
C GLU A 43 -5.23 0.23 15.43
N GLY A 44 -4.54 1.25 15.93
CA GLY A 44 -4.56 1.59 17.34
C GLY A 44 -4.07 3.01 17.60
N THR A 45 -3.70 3.28 18.84
CA THR A 45 -3.15 4.57 19.25
C THR A 45 -1.79 4.35 19.86
N THR A 46 -0.77 4.99 19.31
CA THR A 46 0.55 5.06 19.94
C THR A 46 0.58 6.26 20.86
N THR A 47 1.04 6.07 22.09
CA THR A 47 1.40 7.14 23.02
C THR A 47 2.91 7.11 23.23
N ALA A 48 3.55 8.25 23.03
CA ALA A 48 5.00 8.38 23.11
C ALA A 48 5.42 9.70 23.77
N GLU A 49 6.61 9.68 24.32
CA GLU A 49 7.32 10.81 24.90
C GLU A 49 8.65 10.95 24.17
N VAL A 50 8.93 12.14 23.63
CA VAL A 50 10.24 12.46 23.04
C VAL A 50 10.94 13.42 23.97
N THR A 51 12.13 13.05 24.42
CA THR A 51 12.96 13.87 25.30
C THR A 51 14.27 14.20 24.61
N VAL A 52 14.76 15.42 24.81
CA VAL A 52 16.05 15.86 24.29
C VAL A 52 16.94 16.38 25.41
N THR A 53 18.19 15.94 25.41
CA THR A 53 19.20 16.33 26.40
C THR A 53 20.51 16.72 25.70
N PRO A 54 21.03 17.94 25.89
CA PRO A 54 20.43 19.08 26.61
C PRO A 54 19.28 19.76 25.85
N ALA A 55 18.41 20.46 26.60
CA ALA A 55 17.27 21.23 26.08
C ALA A 55 17.66 22.43 25.20
N GLU A 56 18.74 23.10 25.58
CA GLU A 56 19.33 24.20 24.83
C GLU A 56 20.73 23.80 24.41
N ALA A 57 21.06 24.06 23.15
CA ALA A 57 22.32 23.65 22.56
C ALA A 57 22.84 24.74 21.62
N LYS A 58 24.12 24.68 21.27
CA LYS A 58 24.75 25.57 20.33
C LYS A 58 24.94 24.91 18.96
N VAL A 59 25.12 25.73 17.93
CA VAL A 59 25.57 25.22 16.64
C VAL A 59 26.91 24.51 16.82
N GLY A 60 26.97 23.24 16.41
CA GLY A 60 28.10 22.34 16.58
C GLY A 60 27.89 21.27 17.65
N ASP A 61 26.93 21.46 18.56
CA ASP A 61 26.68 20.52 19.66
C ASP A 61 25.97 19.24 19.18
N GLU A 62 26.18 18.16 19.93
CA GLU A 62 25.42 16.92 19.81
C GLU A 62 24.44 16.80 20.97
N VAL A 63 23.18 16.54 20.66
CA VAL A 63 22.13 16.28 21.65
C VAL A 63 21.69 14.83 21.60
N GLU A 64 21.40 14.23 22.75
CA GLU A 64 20.76 12.92 22.85
C GLU A 64 19.24 13.09 22.73
N VAL A 65 18.65 12.34 21.80
CA VAL A 65 17.21 12.26 21.60
C VAL A 65 16.76 10.88 22.06
N VAL A 66 15.78 10.84 22.95
CA VAL A 66 15.16 9.59 23.44
C VAL A 66 13.68 9.60 23.10
N TRP A 67 13.23 8.60 22.34
CA TRP A 67 11.82 8.32 22.11
C TRP A 67 11.41 7.13 22.98
N LYS A 68 10.55 7.39 23.96
CA LYS A 68 9.92 6.39 24.80
C LYS A 68 8.47 6.17 24.38
N THR A 69 8.11 4.94 24.06
CA THR A 69 6.71 4.58 23.79
C THR A 69 6.08 4.10 25.10
N THR A 70 5.07 4.83 25.60
CA THR A 70 4.36 4.47 26.84
C THR A 70 3.16 3.57 26.57
N LYS A 71 2.59 3.67 25.37
CA LYS A 71 1.57 2.74 24.86
C LYS A 71 1.82 2.44 23.38
N ALA A 72 2.03 1.17 23.06
CA ALA A 72 2.09 0.72 21.67
C ALA A 72 0.70 0.69 21.04
N ALA A 73 0.62 0.82 19.72
CA ALA A 73 -0.64 0.77 18.99
C ALA A 73 -1.25 -0.65 18.91
N SER A 74 -0.47 -1.68 19.18
CA SER A 74 -0.92 -3.07 19.15
C SER A 74 -0.41 -3.83 20.38
N ASP A 75 -1.18 -4.84 20.78
CA ASP A 75 -0.80 -5.82 21.78
C ASP A 75 0.05 -6.93 21.13
N ASN A 76 0.75 -7.73 21.95
CA ASN A 76 1.36 -8.96 21.48
C ASN A 76 0.27 -9.91 20.98
N PRO A 77 0.31 -10.34 19.70
CA PRO A 77 -0.72 -11.20 19.16
C PRO A 77 -0.79 -12.56 19.89
N GLY A 78 -1.96 -13.18 19.84
CA GLY A 78 -2.29 -14.40 20.59
C GLY A 78 -1.55 -15.69 20.20
N TYR A 79 -0.49 -15.62 19.38
CA TYR A 79 0.19 -16.79 18.81
C TYR A 79 1.25 -17.39 19.74
N THR A 80 2.04 -16.57 20.43
CA THR A 80 3.11 -17.03 21.35
C THR A 80 3.48 -15.94 22.36
N ASP A 81 4.07 -16.36 23.48
CA ASP A 81 4.74 -15.45 24.40
C ASP A 81 6.05 -14.98 23.78
N LEU A 82 6.37 -13.69 23.92
CA LEU A 82 7.66 -13.14 23.53
C LEU A 82 8.62 -13.24 24.71
N ALA A 83 9.79 -13.79 24.47
CA ALA A 83 10.81 -13.91 25.50
C ALA A 83 11.32 -12.53 25.94
N ALA A 84 11.93 -12.49 27.13
CA ALA A 84 12.68 -11.31 27.52
C ALA A 84 13.81 -11.05 26.50
N ASN A 85 14.12 -9.78 26.25
CA ASN A 85 15.19 -9.36 25.33
C ASN A 85 15.00 -9.85 23.88
N SER A 86 13.76 -10.08 23.44
CA SER A 86 13.45 -10.55 22.07
C SER A 86 12.87 -9.48 21.15
N VAL A 87 12.61 -8.28 21.66
CA VAL A 87 11.95 -7.18 20.94
C VAL A 87 12.92 -6.03 20.76
N THR A 88 13.31 -5.75 19.51
CA THR A 88 14.22 -4.64 19.18
C THR A 88 13.44 -3.54 18.45
N PRO A 89 13.20 -2.39 19.08
CA PRO A 89 12.51 -1.29 18.40
C PRO A 89 13.48 -0.37 17.65
N SER A 90 13.01 0.17 16.55
CA SER A 90 13.67 1.26 15.82
C SER A 90 12.65 2.26 15.33
N GLY A 91 13.05 3.49 15.02
CA GLY A 91 12.11 4.50 14.57
C GLY A 91 12.76 5.66 13.84
N VAL A 92 11.91 6.51 13.31
CA VAL A 92 12.26 7.69 12.53
C VAL A 92 11.55 8.90 13.12
N ILE A 93 12.33 9.91 13.48
CA ILE A 93 11.85 11.22 13.91
C ILE A 93 12.06 12.19 12.75
N LYS A 94 11.01 12.87 12.32
CA LYS A 94 11.09 13.97 11.36
C LYS A 94 11.55 15.24 12.06
N LEU A 95 12.55 15.88 11.47
CA LEU A 95 13.05 17.17 11.89
C LEU A 95 12.32 18.28 11.13
N GLY A 96 11.84 19.28 11.86
CA GLY A 96 11.19 20.45 11.31
C GLY A 96 11.73 21.76 11.89
N GLY A 97 11.11 22.87 11.48
CA GLY A 97 11.55 24.22 11.83
C GLY A 97 12.78 24.63 11.03
N ASP A 98 13.86 24.98 11.72
CA ASP A 98 15.13 25.39 11.10
C ASP A 98 16.02 24.23 10.65
N ALA A 99 15.68 22.99 11.03
CA ALA A 99 16.28 21.78 10.50
C ALA A 99 15.29 21.05 9.58
N THR A 100 15.84 20.24 8.67
CA THR A 100 15.06 19.36 7.80
C THR A 100 15.74 18.00 7.73
N GLY A 101 14.96 16.94 7.51
CA GLY A 101 15.46 15.58 7.38
C GLY A 101 14.86 14.62 8.40
N GLU A 102 15.48 13.45 8.51
CA GLU A 102 15.02 12.34 9.33
C GLU A 102 16.14 11.89 10.27
N LEU A 103 15.79 11.61 11.52
CA LEU A 103 16.67 11.09 12.54
C LEU A 103 16.24 9.66 12.89
N ALA A 104 17.10 8.69 12.59
CA ALA A 104 16.89 7.30 12.98
C ALA A 104 17.21 7.12 14.47
N VAL A 105 16.26 6.54 15.21
CA VAL A 105 16.41 6.15 16.62
C VAL A 105 16.38 4.63 16.75
N GLN A 106 17.14 4.08 17.70
CA GLN A 106 17.20 2.63 17.93
C GLN A 106 17.12 2.32 19.43
N GLY A 107 16.33 1.33 19.79
CA GLY A 107 16.27 0.76 21.13
C GLY A 107 16.94 -0.60 21.17
N LYS A 108 17.34 -1.01 22.37
CA LYS A 108 17.93 -2.33 22.61
C LYS A 108 16.84 -3.35 22.94
N ALA A 109 17.14 -4.62 22.69
CA ALA A 109 16.30 -5.73 23.13
C ALA A 109 16.45 -5.94 24.65
N GLU A 110 15.76 -5.11 25.42
CA GLU A 110 15.76 -5.10 26.89
C GLU A 110 14.32 -5.22 27.45
N ASN A 111 13.39 -5.72 26.63
CA ASN A 111 12.00 -5.91 27.03
C ASN A 111 11.87 -7.06 28.06
N PRO A 112 10.93 -6.97 29.02
CA PRO A 112 10.54 -8.12 29.82
C PRO A 112 9.87 -9.18 28.94
N ALA A 113 9.64 -10.38 29.46
CA ALA A 113 8.78 -11.35 28.78
C ALA A 113 7.38 -10.77 28.58
N ILE A 114 6.83 -10.91 27.36
CA ILE A 114 5.53 -10.35 26.97
C ILE A 114 4.58 -11.51 26.68
N PRO A 115 3.63 -11.81 27.57
CA PRO A 115 2.65 -12.87 27.34
C PRO A 115 1.80 -12.63 26.08
N LYS A 116 1.25 -13.68 25.51
CA LYS A 116 0.26 -13.58 24.42
C LYS A 116 -0.95 -12.73 24.85
N ASN A 117 -1.52 -11.96 23.93
CA ASN A 117 -2.66 -11.06 24.17
C ASN A 117 -2.42 -10.04 25.30
N SER A 118 -1.18 -9.58 25.48
CA SER A 118 -0.83 -8.56 26.48
C SER A 118 -0.23 -7.32 25.83
N PRO A 119 -0.24 -6.15 26.50
CA PRO A 119 0.31 -4.92 25.95
C PRO A 119 1.75 -5.08 25.48
N MET A 120 2.02 -4.64 24.25
CA MET A 120 3.37 -4.67 23.71
C MET A 120 4.26 -3.69 24.47
N VAL A 121 5.39 -4.18 24.98
CA VAL A 121 6.38 -3.39 25.70
C VAL A 121 7.50 -3.00 24.74
N VAL A 122 7.61 -1.70 24.45
CA VAL A 122 8.62 -1.14 23.56
C VAL A 122 9.67 -0.42 24.40
N THR A 123 10.93 -0.84 24.30
CA THR A 123 12.03 -0.20 25.02
C THR A 123 12.33 1.20 24.45
N PRO A 124 12.84 2.14 25.27
CA PRO A 124 13.20 3.47 24.78
C PRO A 124 14.23 3.42 23.65
N MET A 125 13.98 4.17 22.59
CA MET A 125 14.88 4.31 21.44
C MET A 125 15.71 5.58 21.59
N LYS A 126 16.98 5.52 21.22
CA LYS A 126 17.94 6.62 21.35
C LYS A 126 18.61 6.97 20.03
N ALA A 127 18.97 8.23 19.88
CA ALA A 127 19.86 8.72 18.82
C ALA A 127 20.67 9.94 19.29
N LYS A 128 21.75 10.22 18.57
CA LYS A 128 22.49 11.48 18.68
C LYS A 128 22.18 12.36 17.48
N LEU A 129 21.85 13.62 17.73
CA LEU A 129 21.58 14.61 16.70
C LEU A 129 22.62 15.73 16.79
N LYS A 130 23.35 15.95 15.70
CA LYS A 130 24.29 17.07 15.57
C LYS A 130 23.58 18.29 15.01
N LEU A 131 23.71 19.43 15.69
CA LEU A 131 23.02 20.67 15.33
C LEU A 131 23.94 21.54 14.47
N THR A 132 23.58 21.77 13.21
CA THR A 132 24.44 22.49 12.25
C THR A 132 23.96 23.90 11.93
N LYS A 133 22.75 24.27 12.34
CA LYS A 133 22.15 25.59 12.08
C LYS A 133 21.50 26.13 13.35
N ALA A 134 21.67 27.43 13.60
CA ALA A 134 20.96 28.12 14.68
C ALA A 134 19.48 28.26 14.33
N GLY A 135 18.62 28.22 15.35
CA GLY A 135 17.18 28.30 15.17
C GLY A 135 16.40 27.32 16.04
N THR A 136 15.13 27.12 15.69
CA THR A 136 14.22 26.21 16.42
C THR A 136 14.08 24.91 15.66
N VAL A 137 14.47 23.78 16.26
CA VAL A 137 14.33 22.45 15.66
C VAL A 137 13.19 21.71 16.34
N THR A 138 12.21 21.24 15.58
CA THR A 138 11.11 20.41 16.09
C THR A 138 11.33 18.94 15.76
N LEU A 139 10.94 18.06 16.68
CA LEU A 139 11.09 16.63 16.58
C LEU A 139 9.70 15.99 16.62
N THR A 140 9.28 15.43 15.50
CA THR A 140 7.97 14.79 15.35
C THR A 140 8.18 13.30 15.08
N PRO A 141 7.65 12.39 15.91
CA PRO A 141 7.61 10.96 15.59
C PRO A 141 6.97 10.71 14.23
N ALA A 142 7.57 9.84 13.42
CA ALA A 142 7.04 9.50 12.10
C ALA A 142 6.63 8.04 12.00
N SER A 143 7.61 7.14 11.86
CA SER A 143 7.39 5.70 11.80
C SER A 143 8.26 4.99 12.83
N TYR A 144 7.81 3.84 13.29
CA TYR A 144 8.63 2.95 14.11
C TYR A 144 8.43 1.51 13.68
N LYS A 145 9.42 0.68 13.98
CA LYS A 145 9.42 -0.76 13.71
C LYS A 145 9.64 -1.50 15.01
N ILE A 146 8.94 -2.60 15.16
CA ILE A 146 9.16 -3.56 16.23
C ILE A 146 9.72 -4.82 15.57
N ASN A 147 11.01 -5.11 15.79
CA ASN A 147 11.63 -6.34 15.32
C ASN A 147 11.49 -7.43 16.38
N VAL A 148 10.86 -8.55 16.03
CA VAL A 148 10.74 -9.73 16.87
C VAL A 148 11.22 -10.93 16.07
N MET A 149 12.23 -11.64 16.58
CA MET A 149 12.81 -12.83 15.91
C MET A 149 13.10 -12.60 14.41
N SER A 150 13.73 -11.47 14.08
CA SER A 150 14.10 -11.07 12.70
C SER A 150 12.92 -10.72 11.79
N THR A 151 11.72 -10.52 12.33
CA THR A 151 10.55 -10.01 11.59
C THR A 151 10.16 -8.62 12.05
N ASP A 152 9.93 -7.71 11.09
CA ASP A 152 9.58 -6.32 11.35
C ASP A 152 8.07 -6.13 11.28
N THR A 153 7.48 -5.59 12.36
CA THR A 153 6.15 -4.95 12.31
C THR A 153 6.36 -3.45 12.15
N VAL A 154 5.88 -2.87 11.05
CA VAL A 154 6.06 -1.44 10.74
C VAL A 154 4.83 -0.67 11.19
N CYS A 155 5.01 0.31 12.07
CA CYS A 155 3.94 1.16 12.57
C CYS A 155 4.13 2.60 12.07
N THR A 156 3.08 3.15 11.45
CA THR A 156 3.05 4.51 10.90
C THR A 156 1.82 5.25 11.40
N ALA A 157 1.88 6.58 11.47
CA ALA A 157 0.69 7.38 11.73
C ALA A 157 -0.37 7.12 10.64
N LYS A 158 -1.64 7.03 11.05
CA LYS A 158 -2.75 6.78 10.12
C LYS A 158 -2.82 7.89 9.06
N GLU A 159 -3.08 7.52 7.81
CA GLU A 159 -3.17 8.47 6.71
C GLU A 159 -4.12 9.63 7.03
N GLY A 160 -3.72 10.85 6.66
CA GLY A 160 -4.46 12.08 6.98
C GLY A 160 -4.29 12.59 8.41
N THR A 161 -3.51 11.91 9.26
CA THR A 161 -3.22 12.35 10.62
C THR A 161 -1.98 13.22 10.68
N THR A 162 -2.11 14.41 11.27
CA THR A 162 -0.96 15.24 11.67
C THR A 162 -0.46 14.78 13.05
N VAL A 163 0.76 14.24 13.10
CA VAL A 163 1.39 13.83 14.36
C VAL A 163 1.85 15.07 15.15
N PRO A 164 1.53 15.19 16.45
CA PRO A 164 2.00 16.29 17.28
C PRO A 164 3.54 16.33 17.38
N VAL A 165 4.09 17.54 17.53
CA VAL A 165 5.52 17.73 17.84
C VAL A 165 5.79 17.16 19.24
N GLY A 166 6.75 16.23 19.34
CA GLY A 166 7.11 15.58 20.61
C GLY A 166 8.13 16.36 21.42
N ALA A 167 9.08 17.03 20.76
CA ALA A 167 10.06 17.89 21.42
C ALA A 167 10.51 19.04 20.53
N THR A 168 11.03 20.09 21.16
CA THR A 168 11.60 21.26 20.47
C THR A 168 12.96 21.58 21.09
N ILE A 169 13.95 21.84 20.24
CA ILE A 169 15.29 22.25 20.64
C ILE A 169 15.50 23.68 20.21
N LYS A 170 16.01 24.50 21.13
CA LYS A 170 16.47 25.85 20.84
C LYS A 170 17.97 25.83 20.59
N VAL A 171 18.36 26.06 19.34
CA VAL A 171 19.76 26.09 18.93
C VAL A 171 20.26 27.53 18.89
N THR A 172 21.15 27.86 19.81
CA THR A 172 21.76 29.19 19.88
C THR A 172 23.03 29.23 19.06
N GLY A 173 23.23 30.32 18.34
CA GLY A 173 24.44 30.55 17.57
C GLY A 173 24.40 31.96 17.03
N SER A 174 25.55 32.63 17.01
CA SER A 174 25.69 33.91 16.32
C SER A 174 25.49 33.66 14.83
N GLY A 175 24.25 33.79 14.35
CA GLY A 175 23.92 33.75 12.95
C GLY A 175 24.56 34.94 12.24
N GLY A 176 25.77 34.75 11.73
CA GLY A 176 26.28 35.53 10.61
C GLY A 176 26.03 34.74 9.32
N PRO A 177 25.49 35.34 8.25
CA PRO A 177 25.53 34.70 6.94
C PRO A 177 26.99 34.61 6.51
N GLY A 178 27.58 33.42 6.60
CA GLY A 178 28.90 33.16 6.04
C GLY A 178 28.84 33.30 4.51
N PRO A 179 29.74 34.07 3.88
CA PRO A 179 29.68 34.33 2.46
C PRO A 179 29.98 33.04 1.69
N SER A 180 29.19 32.80 0.66
CA SER A 180 29.54 31.91 -0.43
C SER A 180 30.94 32.31 -0.95
N PRO A 181 31.91 31.39 -1.11
CA PRO A 181 33.11 31.73 -1.86
C PRO A 181 32.70 31.88 -3.33
N SER A 182 32.51 33.13 -3.74
CA SER A 182 32.59 33.53 -5.14
C SER A 182 34.00 33.21 -5.63
N THR A 183 34.16 32.11 -6.36
CA THR A 183 35.35 31.90 -7.19
C THR A 183 35.11 32.65 -8.50
N THR A 184 35.60 33.89 -8.54
CA THR A 184 35.91 34.59 -9.78
C THR A 184 36.86 33.73 -10.64
N PRO A 185 36.61 33.58 -11.95
CA PRO A 185 37.50 32.86 -12.84
C PRO A 185 38.79 33.66 -13.09
N PRO A 186 39.99 33.04 -13.10
CA PRO A 186 41.20 33.75 -13.49
C PRO A 186 41.21 33.99 -15.01
N THR A 187 41.44 35.26 -15.36
CA THR A 187 41.83 35.74 -16.68
C THR A 187 43.24 35.25 -17.03
N SER A 188 43.37 34.47 -18.10
CA SER A 188 44.62 34.35 -18.86
C SER A 188 44.34 33.93 -20.31
N PRO A 189 45.06 34.49 -21.30
CA PRO A 189 44.69 34.43 -22.71
C PRO A 189 45.00 33.06 -23.36
N PRO A 190 44.30 32.70 -24.46
CA PRO A 190 44.53 31.43 -25.14
C PRO A 190 45.83 31.46 -25.97
N PRO A 191 46.64 30.39 -25.96
CA PRO A 191 47.69 30.22 -26.96
C PRO A 191 47.07 29.78 -28.29
N THR A 192 47.48 30.48 -29.35
CA THR A 192 47.26 30.16 -30.75
C THR A 192 48.11 28.94 -31.15
N SER A 193 47.48 27.85 -31.58
CA SER A 193 48.13 26.91 -32.47
C SER A 193 47.13 26.21 -33.39
N LYS A 194 47.58 26.04 -34.64
CA LYS A 194 46.84 25.74 -35.86
C LYS A 194 46.38 24.27 -35.91
N PRO A 195 45.29 23.92 -36.61
CA PRO A 195 44.78 22.55 -36.67
C PRO A 195 45.65 21.65 -37.57
N PRO A 196 45.91 20.38 -37.21
CA PRO A 196 46.28 19.37 -38.19
C PRO A 196 45.01 18.76 -38.79
N THR A 197 44.92 18.86 -40.11
CA THR A 197 44.00 18.15 -41.00
C THR A 197 44.29 16.65 -40.97
N THR A 198 43.27 15.81 -40.72
CA THR A 198 43.32 14.39 -41.04
C THR A 198 41.93 13.96 -41.54
N PRO A 199 41.83 13.28 -42.70
CA PRO A 199 40.55 12.96 -43.35
C PRO A 199 39.74 11.88 -42.61
N PRO A 200 38.41 11.83 -42.79
CA PRO A 200 37.54 10.87 -42.12
C PRO A 200 37.68 9.45 -42.69
N PRO A 201 37.64 8.39 -41.86
CA PRO A 201 37.41 7.05 -42.36
C PRO A 201 35.93 6.87 -42.71
N THR A 202 35.70 6.51 -43.97
CA THR A 202 34.45 6.02 -44.53
C THR A 202 34.11 4.68 -43.90
N THR A 203 33.05 4.58 -43.10
CA THR A 203 32.42 3.29 -42.81
C THR A 203 30.93 3.50 -42.58
N ALA A 204 30.12 2.81 -43.40
CA ALA A 204 28.67 2.90 -43.44
C ALA A 204 28.02 2.41 -42.13
N PRO A 205 26.85 2.95 -41.74
CA PRO A 205 26.09 2.48 -40.59
C PRO A 205 25.49 1.09 -40.87
N PRO A 206 25.55 0.13 -39.93
CA PRO A 206 24.77 -1.09 -40.04
C PRO A 206 23.30 -0.77 -39.75
N THR A 207 22.48 -0.83 -40.80
CA THR A 207 21.03 -0.99 -40.72
C THR A 207 20.73 -2.32 -40.01
N SER A 208 20.45 -2.26 -38.71
CA SER A 208 19.84 -3.38 -37.97
C SER A 208 18.39 -3.03 -37.70
N GLN A 209 17.54 -3.57 -38.57
CA GLN A 209 16.09 -3.57 -38.47
C GLN A 209 15.67 -4.34 -37.20
N PRO A 210 14.71 -3.86 -36.39
CA PRO A 210 14.15 -4.65 -35.31
C PRO A 210 13.51 -5.93 -35.86
N PRO A 211 13.63 -7.10 -35.21
CA PRO A 211 12.93 -8.29 -35.66
C PRO A 211 11.42 -8.05 -35.54
N ALA A 212 10.75 -8.14 -36.68
CA ALA A 212 9.30 -8.20 -36.77
C ALA A 212 8.81 -9.41 -35.98
N SER A 213 7.98 -9.15 -34.96
CA SER A 213 7.22 -10.19 -34.29
C SER A 213 6.26 -10.82 -35.32
N PRO A 214 6.24 -12.16 -35.49
CA PRO A 214 5.31 -12.78 -36.42
C PRO A 214 3.90 -12.65 -35.84
N SER A 215 3.13 -11.71 -36.38
CA SER A 215 1.67 -11.72 -36.26
C SER A 215 1.14 -12.84 -37.16
N PRO A 216 0.51 -13.90 -36.65
CA PRO A 216 -0.32 -14.73 -37.50
C PRO A 216 -1.58 -13.93 -37.84
N SER A 217 -1.56 -13.28 -39.00
CA SER A 217 -2.77 -12.90 -39.71
C SER A 217 -3.36 -14.19 -40.29
N ALA A 218 -4.43 -14.69 -39.68
CA ALA A 218 -5.29 -15.70 -40.28
C ALA A 218 -6.74 -15.29 -40.08
N SER A 219 -7.23 -14.51 -41.05
CA SER A 219 -8.64 -14.49 -41.41
C SER A 219 -9.01 -15.91 -41.87
N GLY A 220 -9.85 -16.61 -41.10
CA GLY A 220 -10.26 -17.98 -41.40
C GLY A 220 -11.22 -18.51 -40.35
N GLY A 221 -12.52 -18.54 -40.68
CA GLY A 221 -13.65 -18.87 -39.79
C GLY A 221 -13.76 -20.33 -39.32
N GLY A 222 -12.63 -21.00 -39.02
CA GLY A 222 -12.61 -22.37 -38.50
C GLY A 222 -11.66 -22.60 -37.33
N GLN A 223 -10.77 -21.65 -37.01
CA GLN A 223 -9.86 -21.81 -35.88
C GLN A 223 -10.62 -21.64 -34.55
N THR A 224 -10.63 -22.71 -33.75
CA THR A 224 -11.24 -22.70 -32.41
C THR A 224 -10.21 -22.55 -31.30
N ASP A 225 -8.95 -22.91 -31.51
CA ASP A 225 -7.92 -22.88 -30.48
C ASP A 225 -6.88 -21.81 -30.80
N PHE A 226 -6.64 -20.92 -29.84
CA PHE A 226 -5.78 -19.75 -29.94
C PHE A 226 -4.72 -19.83 -28.84
N PRO A 227 -3.56 -20.45 -29.14
CA PRO A 227 -2.48 -20.51 -28.17
C PRO A 227 -1.87 -19.12 -27.96
N GLY A 228 -1.68 -18.76 -26.69
CA GLY A 228 -0.98 -17.53 -26.31
C GLY A 228 0.52 -17.69 -26.35
N GLN A 229 1.20 -16.55 -26.34
CA GLN A 229 2.63 -16.46 -26.10
C GLN A 229 2.92 -16.46 -24.61
N THR A 230 3.96 -17.18 -24.22
CA THR A 230 4.50 -17.10 -22.87
C THR A 230 5.19 -15.76 -22.68
N VAL A 231 4.71 -14.98 -21.73
CA VAL A 231 5.22 -13.65 -21.42
C VAL A 231 5.85 -13.63 -20.02
N ASP A 232 6.96 -12.90 -19.89
CA ASP A 232 7.54 -12.59 -18.60
C ASP A 232 6.68 -11.53 -17.90
N VAL A 233 6.31 -11.82 -16.65
CA VAL A 233 5.50 -10.94 -15.82
C VAL A 233 6.20 -10.73 -14.50
N THR A 234 6.31 -9.47 -14.11
CA THR A 234 6.77 -9.09 -12.77
C THR A 234 5.56 -8.71 -11.95
N PHE A 235 5.27 -9.50 -10.93
CA PHE A 235 4.19 -9.24 -9.98
C PHE A 235 4.76 -8.67 -8.68
N ASP A 236 4.22 -7.53 -8.26
CA ASP A 236 4.40 -7.02 -6.92
C ASP A 236 3.30 -7.60 -6.03
N CYS A 237 3.70 -8.55 -5.18
CA CYS A 237 2.84 -9.19 -4.19
C CYS A 237 2.95 -8.52 -2.81
N GLY A 238 3.54 -7.32 -2.73
CA GLY A 238 3.82 -6.64 -1.47
C GLY A 238 4.72 -7.46 -0.54
N SER A 239 4.50 -7.30 0.76
CA SER A 239 5.24 -7.98 1.84
C SER A 239 4.97 -9.49 1.94
N PHE A 240 4.01 -10.04 1.19
CA PHE A 240 3.66 -11.46 1.25
C PHE A 240 4.75 -12.39 0.70
N ILE A 241 5.61 -11.89 -0.19
CA ILE A 241 6.71 -12.67 -0.77
C ILE A 241 8.06 -12.08 -0.32
N GLN A 242 8.75 -12.82 0.54
CA GLN A 242 10.13 -12.50 0.95
C GLN A 242 11.06 -12.70 -0.25
N GLY A 243 11.73 -11.64 -0.71
CA GLY A 243 12.67 -11.70 -1.86
C GLY A 243 12.38 -10.73 -3.00
N GLY A 244 11.37 -9.86 -2.86
CA GLY A 244 11.02 -8.85 -3.85
C GLY A 244 9.98 -9.32 -4.87
N PRO A 245 9.78 -8.58 -5.97
CA PRO A 245 8.69 -8.85 -6.89
C PRO A 245 8.85 -10.22 -7.55
N LEU A 246 7.75 -10.95 -7.59
CA LEU A 246 7.65 -12.28 -8.18
C LEU A 246 7.81 -12.18 -9.70
N LYS A 247 8.92 -12.71 -10.21
CA LYS A 247 9.15 -12.84 -11.65
C LYS A 247 8.66 -14.22 -12.09
N GLY A 248 7.57 -14.24 -12.84
CA GLY A 248 6.95 -15.45 -13.35
C GLY A 248 6.75 -15.39 -14.86
N LYS A 249 6.53 -16.55 -15.46
CA LYS A 249 6.07 -16.65 -16.85
C LYS A 249 4.59 -16.99 -16.86
N VAL A 250 3.81 -16.28 -17.66
CA VAL A 250 2.36 -16.48 -17.80
C VAL A 250 2.02 -16.70 -19.26
N THR A 251 1.12 -17.64 -19.54
CA THR A 251 0.58 -17.90 -20.87
C THR A 251 -0.94 -17.87 -20.80
N ILE A 252 -1.59 -17.09 -21.67
CA ILE A 252 -3.05 -17.02 -21.78
C ILE A 252 -3.47 -17.67 -23.10
N ASN A 253 -4.08 -18.84 -23.02
CA ASN A 253 -4.69 -19.51 -24.17
C ASN A 253 -6.18 -19.19 -24.23
N ALA A 254 -6.76 -19.19 -25.43
CA ALA A 254 -8.19 -19.08 -25.62
C ALA A 254 -8.71 -20.21 -26.51
N LYS A 255 -9.88 -20.73 -26.19
CA LYS A 255 -10.65 -21.63 -27.03
C LYS A 255 -12.00 -21.03 -27.34
N LYS A 256 -12.29 -20.80 -28.61
CA LYS A 256 -13.60 -20.32 -29.07
C LYS A 256 -14.66 -21.38 -28.80
N ASN A 257 -15.71 -20.94 -28.13
CA ASN A 257 -16.87 -21.74 -27.77
C ASN A 257 -18.12 -20.90 -28.09
N GLY A 258 -18.67 -21.11 -29.29
CA GLY A 258 -19.73 -20.27 -29.85
C GLY A 258 -19.30 -18.80 -29.99
N GLY A 259 -20.07 -17.90 -29.38
CA GLY A 259 -19.76 -16.45 -29.34
C GLY A 259 -18.75 -16.05 -28.25
N THR A 260 -18.32 -16.99 -27.41
CA THR A 260 -17.40 -16.73 -26.29
C THR A 260 -16.06 -17.41 -26.47
N TYR A 261 -15.09 -17.05 -25.64
CA TYR A 261 -13.77 -17.66 -25.58
C TYR A 261 -13.52 -18.18 -24.17
N ASP A 262 -13.30 -19.50 -24.06
CA ASP A 262 -12.83 -20.13 -22.83
C ASP A 262 -11.33 -19.85 -22.69
N LEU A 263 -10.99 -19.06 -21.69
CA LEU A 263 -9.62 -18.67 -21.39
C LEU A 263 -8.98 -19.68 -20.43
N THR A 264 -7.70 -19.94 -20.66
CA THR A 264 -6.83 -20.67 -19.75
C THR A 264 -5.58 -19.86 -19.51
N ALA A 265 -5.38 -19.40 -18.28
CA ALA A 265 -4.12 -18.80 -17.85
C ALA A 265 -3.30 -19.83 -17.08
N THR A 266 -2.07 -20.06 -17.54
CA THR A 266 -1.10 -20.97 -16.92
C THR A 266 0.13 -20.19 -16.52
N THR A 267 0.58 -20.39 -15.29
CA THR A 267 1.86 -19.86 -14.80
C THR A 267 2.95 -20.92 -14.88
N ALA A 268 4.22 -20.51 -14.91
CA ALA A 268 5.33 -21.44 -14.70
C ALA A 268 5.16 -22.20 -13.37
N LYS A 269 5.74 -23.41 -13.30
CA LYS A 269 5.75 -24.23 -12.08
C LYS A 269 6.89 -23.79 -11.14
N GLY A 270 6.69 -23.96 -9.84
CA GLY A 270 7.74 -23.75 -8.82
C GLY A 270 8.21 -22.30 -8.68
N VAL A 271 7.33 -21.33 -8.92
CA VAL A 271 7.69 -19.90 -8.93
C VAL A 271 7.98 -19.37 -7.52
N MET A 272 7.54 -20.08 -6.48
CA MET A 272 7.67 -19.70 -5.07
C MET A 272 7.79 -20.94 -4.19
N ASN A 273 8.39 -20.83 -3.02
CA ASN A 273 8.35 -21.87 -1.99
C ASN A 273 7.25 -21.55 -0.96
N SER A 274 6.54 -22.56 -0.47
CA SER A 274 5.52 -22.37 0.56
C SER A 274 6.20 -22.05 1.89
N PRO A 275 5.79 -21.01 2.63
CA PRO A 275 6.38 -20.71 3.94
C PRO A 275 5.91 -21.68 5.05
N MET A 276 4.81 -22.40 4.81
CA MET A 276 4.17 -23.30 5.79
C MET A 276 3.56 -24.53 5.12
N ASP A 277 3.15 -25.51 5.94
CA ASP A 277 2.37 -26.66 5.48
C ASP A 277 0.98 -26.19 5.04
N LEU A 278 0.63 -26.45 3.78
CA LEU A 278 -0.66 -26.16 3.17
C LEU A 278 -1.41 -27.48 2.91
N PRO A 279 -2.64 -27.64 3.40
CA PRO A 279 -3.43 -28.82 3.06
C PRO A 279 -3.82 -28.82 1.57
N ALA A 280 -4.29 -29.98 1.08
CA ALA A 280 -4.88 -30.06 -0.26
C ALA A 280 -6.09 -29.10 -0.35
N GLY A 281 -6.19 -28.41 -1.48
CA GLY A 281 -7.25 -27.44 -1.78
C GLY A 281 -7.05 -26.05 -1.18
N ALA A 282 -6.03 -25.84 -0.34
CA ALA A 282 -5.81 -24.59 0.38
C ALA A 282 -5.43 -23.41 -0.53
N LEU A 283 -4.63 -23.65 -1.55
CA LEU A 283 -4.01 -22.63 -2.39
C LEU A 283 -4.80 -22.44 -3.68
N GLN A 284 -5.70 -21.46 -3.71
CA GLN A 284 -6.59 -21.17 -4.83
C GLN A 284 -6.12 -19.94 -5.63
N PRO A 285 -5.66 -20.10 -6.87
CA PRO A 285 -5.24 -18.98 -7.70
C PRO A 285 -6.40 -18.35 -8.47
N SER A 286 -6.30 -17.05 -8.69
CA SER A 286 -7.15 -16.30 -9.61
C SER A 286 -6.36 -15.19 -10.28
N MET A 287 -6.74 -14.80 -11.49
CA MET A 287 -6.05 -13.76 -12.24
C MET A 287 -7.06 -12.85 -12.96
N ASP A 288 -6.81 -11.55 -12.86
CA ASP A 288 -7.41 -10.53 -13.70
C ASP A 288 -6.59 -10.40 -14.99
N ILE A 289 -7.26 -10.52 -16.13
CA ILE A 289 -6.70 -10.34 -17.47
C ILE A 289 -7.24 -9.03 -18.02
N LYS A 290 -6.34 -8.10 -18.32
CA LYS A 290 -6.67 -6.81 -18.92
C LYS A 290 -6.91 -6.97 -20.41
N LEU A 291 -8.05 -6.46 -20.87
CA LEU A 291 -8.39 -6.32 -22.27
C LEU A 291 -7.90 -4.97 -22.82
N GLY A 292 -7.31 -4.99 -24.01
CA GLY A 292 -6.94 -3.79 -24.76
C GLY A 292 -7.24 -3.91 -26.25
N GLY A 293 -6.88 -2.87 -27.02
CA GLY A 293 -7.17 -2.83 -28.45
C GLY A 293 -8.62 -2.43 -28.72
N ALA A 294 -9.36 -3.28 -29.44
CA ALA A 294 -10.75 -3.03 -29.82
C ALA A 294 -11.73 -3.10 -28.64
N ASP A 295 -11.45 -3.93 -27.63
CA ASP A 295 -12.24 -4.08 -26.41
C ASP A 295 -11.49 -3.54 -25.18
N SER A 296 -12.18 -3.38 -24.06
CA SER A 296 -11.56 -2.92 -22.80
C SER A 296 -12.26 -3.53 -21.59
N GLY A 297 -11.55 -3.58 -20.45
CA GLY A 297 -12.08 -4.13 -19.21
C GLY A 297 -11.18 -5.22 -18.65
N ILE A 298 -11.72 -5.98 -17.68
CA ILE A 298 -11.01 -7.05 -16.99
C ILE A 298 -11.81 -8.34 -17.10
N VAL A 299 -11.15 -9.43 -17.49
CA VAL A 299 -11.70 -10.79 -17.44
C VAL A 299 -11.08 -11.53 -16.27
N LYS A 300 -11.91 -12.11 -15.41
CA LYS A 300 -11.47 -12.92 -14.28
C LYS A 300 -11.33 -14.38 -14.69
N VAL A 301 -10.21 -14.99 -14.34
CA VAL A 301 -9.99 -16.43 -14.40
C VAL A 301 -9.66 -16.96 -13.01
N SER A 302 -10.10 -18.18 -12.70
CA SER A 302 -9.87 -18.83 -11.40
C SER A 302 -9.49 -20.29 -11.58
N GLY A 303 -8.57 -20.77 -10.76
CA GLY A 303 -8.11 -22.15 -10.74
C GLY A 303 -8.53 -22.87 -9.47
N PRO A 304 -8.62 -24.20 -9.50
CA PRO A 304 -8.87 -24.99 -8.30
C PRO A 304 -7.69 -24.89 -7.32
N GLY A 305 -7.95 -25.26 -6.07
CA GLY A 305 -6.91 -25.41 -5.06
C GLY A 305 -5.83 -26.41 -5.46
N ASN A 306 -4.68 -26.38 -4.79
CA ASN A 306 -3.61 -27.38 -4.97
C ASN A 306 -4.16 -28.82 -4.76
N PRO A 307 -3.89 -29.77 -5.67
CA PRO A 307 -4.48 -31.11 -5.59
C PRO A 307 -3.95 -31.93 -4.41
N GLU A 308 -2.68 -31.71 -4.04
CA GLU A 308 -1.98 -32.44 -2.98
C GLU A 308 -1.50 -31.48 -1.89
N PRO A 309 -1.35 -31.93 -0.63
CA PRO A 309 -0.77 -31.12 0.43
C PRO A 309 0.65 -30.66 0.06
N ILE A 310 0.97 -29.39 0.33
CA ILE A 310 2.28 -28.80 0.08
C ILE A 310 2.98 -28.60 1.42
N LYS A 311 4.20 -29.11 1.55
CA LYS A 311 5.00 -28.91 2.77
C LYS A 311 5.64 -27.52 2.81
N GLY A 312 5.88 -27.00 4.01
CA GLY A 312 6.72 -25.82 4.21
C GLY A 312 8.08 -26.01 3.56
N GLY A 313 8.55 -24.99 2.84
CA GLY A 313 9.75 -24.99 2.01
C GLY A 313 9.58 -25.62 0.64
N ALA A 314 8.49 -26.33 0.34
CA ALA A 314 8.31 -26.99 -0.95
C ALA A 314 7.91 -26.00 -2.06
N PRO A 315 8.32 -26.24 -3.32
CA PRO A 315 7.95 -25.39 -4.45
C PRO A 315 6.45 -25.46 -4.72
N VAL A 316 5.83 -24.29 -4.84
CA VAL A 316 4.42 -24.08 -5.11
C VAL A 316 4.22 -23.91 -6.61
N SER A 317 3.27 -24.66 -7.16
CA SER A 317 2.78 -24.48 -8.52
C SER A 317 1.31 -24.13 -8.48
N LEU A 318 0.93 -23.07 -9.17
CA LEU A 318 -0.48 -22.68 -9.27
C LEU A 318 -1.16 -23.59 -10.29
N SER A 319 -2.37 -24.04 -9.96
CA SER A 319 -3.26 -24.73 -10.90
C SER A 319 -3.64 -23.80 -12.05
N ASP A 320 -3.94 -24.38 -13.22
CA ASP A 320 -4.46 -23.64 -14.35
C ASP A 320 -5.72 -22.87 -13.97
N MET A 321 -5.77 -21.58 -14.33
CA MET A 321 -6.91 -20.73 -14.09
C MET A 321 -7.78 -20.65 -15.33
N LYS A 322 -9.08 -20.88 -15.17
CA LYS A 322 -10.06 -20.88 -16.26
C LYS A 322 -11.05 -19.73 -16.09
N GLY A 323 -11.55 -19.21 -17.20
CA GLY A 323 -12.64 -18.23 -17.20
C GLY A 323 -13.15 -18.02 -18.61
N THR A 324 -14.14 -17.15 -18.77
CA THR A 324 -14.80 -16.95 -20.06
C THR A 324 -14.75 -15.48 -20.45
N TYR A 325 -14.30 -15.22 -21.67
CA TYR A 325 -14.33 -13.90 -22.28
C TYR A 325 -15.43 -13.82 -23.34
N LYS A 326 -16.30 -12.82 -23.20
CA LYS A 326 -17.34 -12.51 -24.17
C LYS A 326 -17.07 -11.14 -24.79
N PRO A 327 -16.70 -11.08 -26.08
CA PRO A 327 -16.35 -9.81 -26.71
C PRO A 327 -17.51 -8.82 -26.73
N GLY A 328 -17.26 -7.60 -26.27
CA GLY A 328 -18.21 -6.49 -26.37
C GLY A 328 -18.06 -5.72 -27.69
N LYS A 329 -16.90 -5.80 -28.34
CA LYS A 329 -16.56 -5.03 -29.54
C LYS A 329 -15.93 -5.92 -30.62
N THR A 330 -16.14 -5.50 -31.87
CA THR A 330 -15.54 -6.15 -33.04
C THR A 330 -14.16 -5.54 -33.31
N GLY A 331 -13.15 -6.37 -33.57
CA GLY A 331 -11.80 -5.97 -33.94
C GLY A 331 -10.72 -6.71 -33.16
N LYS A 332 -9.48 -6.23 -33.25
CA LYS A 332 -8.34 -6.86 -32.58
C LYS A 332 -8.32 -6.54 -31.09
N THR A 333 -8.59 -7.53 -30.25
CA THR A 333 -8.53 -7.42 -28.78
C THR A 333 -7.28 -8.10 -28.25
N THR A 334 -6.53 -7.42 -27.38
CA THR A 334 -5.35 -7.95 -26.71
C THR A 334 -5.67 -8.40 -25.29
N LEU A 335 -5.05 -9.50 -24.84
CA LEU A 335 -5.20 -10.05 -23.50
C LEU A 335 -3.83 -10.01 -22.81
N THR A 336 -3.78 -9.30 -21.68
CA THR A 336 -2.56 -9.07 -20.91
C THR A 336 -2.77 -9.46 -19.45
N PRO A 337 -1.86 -10.23 -18.83
CA PRO A 337 -1.93 -10.51 -17.39
C PRO A 337 -1.85 -9.20 -16.57
N ASP A 338 -2.75 -9.01 -15.60
CA ASP A 338 -2.88 -7.75 -14.83
C ASP A 338 -2.71 -7.94 -13.32
N LYS A 339 -3.59 -8.72 -12.67
CA LYS A 339 -3.50 -8.95 -11.22
C LYS A 339 -3.67 -10.43 -10.90
N LEU A 340 -2.65 -11.04 -10.32
CA LEU A 340 -2.75 -12.36 -9.73
C LEU A 340 -3.27 -12.21 -8.29
N THR A 341 -4.18 -13.07 -7.86
CA THR A 341 -4.68 -13.12 -6.48
C THR A 341 -4.66 -14.57 -6.03
N ILE A 342 -3.93 -14.84 -4.95
CA ILE A 342 -3.82 -16.18 -4.36
C ILE A 342 -4.58 -16.18 -3.04
N ASN A 343 -5.62 -16.99 -2.96
CA ASN A 343 -6.37 -17.21 -1.72
C ASN A 343 -5.84 -18.45 -1.04
N VAL A 344 -5.43 -18.32 0.22
CA VAL A 344 -5.00 -19.43 1.07
C VAL A 344 -6.07 -19.72 2.12
N VAL A 345 -6.70 -20.88 2.03
CA VAL A 345 -7.77 -21.32 2.93
C VAL A 345 -7.26 -22.51 3.74
N MET A 346 -6.96 -22.28 5.01
CA MET A 346 -6.37 -23.31 5.89
C MET A 346 -7.37 -24.38 6.35
N ALA A 347 -8.67 -24.06 6.35
CA ALA A 347 -9.73 -24.97 6.72
C ALA A 347 -11.04 -24.62 5.99
N PRO A 348 -11.90 -25.59 5.67
CA PRO A 348 -13.23 -25.32 5.10
C PRO A 348 -14.02 -24.31 5.96
N GLY A 349 -14.52 -23.24 5.35
CA GLY A 349 -15.28 -22.19 6.05
C GLY A 349 -14.43 -21.15 6.78
N ALA A 350 -13.10 -21.27 6.81
CA ALA A 350 -12.23 -20.22 7.31
C ALA A 350 -12.13 -19.04 6.33
N ALA A 351 -11.87 -17.84 6.85
CA ALA A 351 -11.62 -16.67 6.02
C ALA A 351 -10.33 -16.90 5.19
N PRO A 352 -10.39 -16.69 3.85
CA PRO A 352 -9.21 -16.83 3.00
C PRO A 352 -8.18 -15.74 3.31
N ILE A 353 -6.92 -16.13 3.40
CA ILE A 353 -5.80 -15.18 3.36
C ILE A 353 -5.62 -14.78 1.91
N VAL A 354 -5.90 -13.52 1.59
CA VAL A 354 -5.84 -12.98 0.23
C VAL A 354 -4.47 -12.37 -0.01
N VAL A 355 -3.73 -12.93 -0.96
CA VAL A 355 -2.43 -12.40 -1.41
C VAL A 355 -2.64 -11.68 -2.76
N PRO A 356 -2.70 -10.34 -2.77
CA PRO A 356 -2.81 -9.58 -4.00
C PRO A 356 -1.44 -9.39 -4.64
N CYS A 357 -1.31 -9.75 -5.91
CA CYS A 357 -0.11 -9.63 -6.72
C CYS A 357 -0.40 -8.78 -7.96
N ALA A 358 -0.03 -7.50 -7.94
CA ALA A 358 -0.24 -6.58 -9.07
C ALA A 358 0.89 -6.69 -10.09
N ALA A 359 0.58 -6.82 -11.38
CA ALA A 359 1.61 -6.80 -12.41
C ALA A 359 2.19 -5.38 -12.54
N THR A 360 3.48 -5.23 -12.26
CA THR A 360 4.23 -3.98 -12.47
C THR A 360 4.90 -3.94 -13.84
N ALA A 361 5.11 -5.11 -14.45
CA ALA A 361 5.51 -5.25 -15.84
C ALA A 361 4.87 -6.50 -16.45
N SER A 362 4.12 -6.35 -17.54
CA SER A 362 3.56 -7.45 -18.32
C SER A 362 3.42 -7.05 -19.80
N SER A 363 3.47 -8.04 -20.69
CA SER A 363 3.24 -7.86 -22.13
C SER A 363 2.02 -8.63 -22.61
N VAL A 364 1.54 -8.30 -23.81
CA VAL A 364 0.40 -8.97 -24.44
C VAL A 364 0.73 -10.45 -24.64
N SER A 365 -0.07 -11.33 -24.03
CA SER A 365 0.09 -12.78 -24.19
C SER A 365 -0.69 -13.31 -25.39
N LEU A 366 -1.87 -12.76 -25.67
CA LEU A 366 -2.71 -13.20 -26.77
C LEU A 366 -3.40 -12.03 -27.46
N THR A 367 -3.52 -12.11 -28.78
CA THR A 367 -4.36 -11.19 -29.57
C THR A 367 -5.43 -12.01 -30.28
N LEU A 368 -6.69 -11.61 -30.11
CA LEU A 368 -7.84 -12.24 -30.73
C LEU A 368 -8.49 -11.27 -31.71
N ASP A 369 -8.95 -11.77 -32.85
CA ASP A 369 -9.89 -11.04 -33.71
C ASP A 369 -11.31 -11.35 -33.24
N THR A 370 -11.95 -10.37 -32.62
CA THR A 370 -13.23 -10.54 -31.95
C THR A 370 -14.37 -9.99 -32.78
N ALA A 371 -15.55 -10.58 -32.63
CA ALA A 371 -16.81 -10.04 -33.13
C ALA A 371 -17.70 -9.74 -31.93
N ALA A 372 -18.25 -8.51 -31.89
CA ALA A 372 -19.12 -8.06 -30.81
C ALA A 372 -20.28 -9.04 -30.58
N GLN A 373 -20.50 -9.41 -29.32
CA GLN A 373 -21.62 -10.23 -28.90
C GLN A 373 -22.58 -9.41 -28.02
N PRO A 374 -23.90 -9.65 -28.12
CA PRO A 374 -24.88 -9.01 -27.23
C PRO A 374 -24.53 -9.24 -25.75
N GLY A 375 -24.35 -8.17 -24.98
CA GLY A 375 -23.99 -8.26 -23.55
C GLY A 375 -22.52 -8.61 -23.26
N GLY A 376 -21.59 -8.33 -24.17
CA GLY A 376 -20.15 -8.49 -23.94
C GLY A 376 -19.52 -7.35 -23.10
N SER A 377 -18.21 -7.45 -22.83
CA SER A 377 -17.44 -6.60 -21.88
C SER A 377 -17.48 -5.07 -22.07
N GLY A 378 -18.22 -4.54 -23.04
CA GLY A 378 -18.41 -3.10 -23.30
C GLY A 378 -19.83 -2.57 -23.12
N THR A 379 -20.83 -3.40 -22.74
CA THR A 379 -22.20 -2.90 -22.50
C THR A 379 -22.36 -2.43 -21.06
N SER A 380 -21.98 -1.18 -20.79
CA SER A 380 -22.48 -0.45 -19.62
C SER A 380 -23.97 -0.16 -19.83
N GLY A 381 -24.87 -0.92 -19.19
CA GLY A 381 -26.23 -0.49 -18.90
C GLY A 381 -26.32 -0.05 -17.44
N THR A 382 -27.00 1.01 -17.01
CA THR A 382 -28.04 1.89 -17.59
C THR A 382 -28.18 3.09 -16.63
N SER A 383 -28.38 4.35 -17.05
CA SER A 383 -29.71 4.97 -17.14
C SER A 383 -29.72 6.25 -17.99
N GLY A 384 -30.06 6.10 -19.27
CA GLY A 384 -30.55 7.18 -20.11
C GLY A 384 -32.02 6.95 -20.41
N SER A 385 -32.90 7.76 -19.81
CA SER A 385 -34.32 7.81 -20.14
C SER A 385 -34.49 8.18 -21.62
N ALA A 386 -34.89 7.22 -22.44
CA ALA A 386 -35.43 7.46 -23.77
C ALA A 386 -36.87 6.96 -23.78
N ALA A 387 -37.79 7.90 -23.68
CA ALA A 387 -39.21 7.68 -23.92
C ALA A 387 -39.39 7.23 -25.37
N THR A 388 -39.84 5.99 -25.58
CA THR A 388 -40.56 5.60 -26.80
C THR A 388 -41.67 4.62 -26.42
N SER A 389 -42.83 4.94 -26.94
CA SER A 389 -44.14 4.38 -26.70
C SER A 389 -44.32 2.98 -27.30
N GLY A 390 -45.00 2.11 -26.53
CA GLY A 390 -45.97 1.16 -27.07
C GLY A 390 -45.49 -0.28 -27.27
N GLY A 391 -46.24 -1.22 -26.68
CA GLY A 391 -46.22 -2.63 -27.09
C GLY A 391 -46.20 -3.60 -25.91
N LEU A 392 -47.39 -4.01 -25.46
CA LEU A 392 -47.62 -5.03 -24.44
C LEU A 392 -46.95 -6.36 -24.80
N ALA A 393 -46.15 -6.91 -23.88
CA ALA A 393 -45.73 -8.31 -23.92
C ALA A 393 -46.71 -9.18 -23.13
N GLN A 394 -47.29 -10.13 -23.85
CA GLN A 394 -48.12 -11.23 -23.40
C GLN A 394 -47.26 -12.22 -22.60
N THR A 395 -47.68 -12.54 -21.38
CA THR A 395 -47.03 -13.51 -20.48
C THR A 395 -47.62 -14.91 -20.70
N GLY A 396 -46.73 -15.91 -20.81
CA GLY A 396 -47.00 -17.34 -20.65
C GLY A 396 -45.69 -18.01 -20.25
N ALA A 397 -45.55 -18.40 -18.97
CA ALA A 397 -45.55 -19.79 -18.46
C ALA A 397 -44.26 -20.56 -18.87
N SER A 398 -43.44 -21.14 -17.99
CA SER A 398 -43.74 -21.85 -16.74
C SER A 398 -42.53 -21.89 -15.80
N ASP A 399 -42.83 -21.84 -14.50
CA ASP A 399 -42.25 -22.58 -13.37
C ASP A 399 -40.73 -22.72 -13.23
N ASP A 400 -40.15 -21.90 -12.34
CA ASP A 400 -39.55 -22.35 -11.07
C ASP A 400 -38.88 -21.16 -10.37
N GLY A 401 -39.36 -20.77 -9.18
CA GLY A 401 -38.73 -19.70 -8.40
C GLY A 401 -39.61 -19.05 -7.35
N GLY A 402 -39.93 -19.79 -6.28
CA GLY A 402 -40.42 -19.20 -5.04
C GLY A 402 -39.43 -18.21 -4.44
N ILE A 403 -39.95 -17.36 -3.54
CA ILE A 403 -39.21 -16.45 -2.65
C ILE A 403 -38.80 -15.09 -3.25
N LYS A 404 -39.74 -14.31 -3.83
CA LYS A 404 -39.70 -12.82 -3.82
C LYS A 404 -41.07 -12.12 -3.81
N ALA A 405 -42.17 -12.82 -3.48
CA ALA A 405 -43.53 -12.28 -3.64
C ALA A 405 -44.29 -11.99 -2.34
N LEU A 406 -43.61 -11.78 -1.21
CA LEU A 406 -44.28 -11.37 0.05
C LEU A 406 -43.88 -9.96 0.56
N ALA A 407 -43.22 -9.15 -0.27
CA ALA A 407 -42.78 -7.81 0.12
C ALA A 407 -43.54 -6.64 -0.56
N LEU A 408 -44.49 -6.91 -1.46
CA LEU A 408 -45.16 -5.86 -2.26
C LEU A 408 -46.66 -5.71 -1.98
N VAL A 409 -47.17 -6.12 -0.82
CA VAL A 409 -48.58 -5.90 -0.42
C VAL A 409 -48.72 -5.03 0.84
N ALA A 410 -47.63 -4.71 1.54
CA ALA A 410 -47.68 -3.81 2.72
C ALA A 410 -47.54 -2.31 2.39
N GLY A 411 -47.16 -1.94 1.15
CA GLY A 411 -46.82 -0.55 0.79
C GLY A 411 -48.00 0.34 0.38
N THR A 412 -49.14 -0.22 -0.03
CA THR A 412 -50.27 0.55 -0.60
C THR A 412 -51.39 0.85 0.39
N VAL A 413 -51.43 0.19 1.57
CA VAL A 413 -52.46 0.45 2.60
C VAL A 413 -52.10 1.68 3.47
N MET A 414 -50.81 2.01 3.62
CA MET A 414 -50.38 3.17 4.43
C MET A 414 -50.58 4.53 3.74
N LEU A 415 -50.62 4.58 2.40
CA LEU A 415 -50.78 5.85 1.66
C LEU A 415 -52.24 6.28 1.43
N LEU A 416 -53.21 5.38 1.61
CA LEU A 416 -54.64 5.73 1.59
C LEU A 416 -55.18 6.16 2.96
N GLY A 417 -54.51 5.79 4.07
CA GLY A 417 -54.89 6.21 5.42
C GLY A 417 -54.55 7.66 5.76
N ALA A 418 -53.55 8.25 5.11
CA ALA A 418 -53.10 9.63 5.38
C ALA A 418 -53.98 10.72 4.71
N ALA A 419 -54.77 10.38 3.69
CA ALA A 419 -55.60 11.32 2.95
C ALA A 419 -56.97 11.59 3.63
N VAL A 420 -57.47 10.67 4.45
CA VAL A 420 -58.77 10.84 5.14
C VAL A 420 -58.64 11.64 6.44
N PHE A 421 -57.46 11.62 7.08
CA PHE A 421 -57.23 12.31 8.37
C PHE A 421 -56.92 13.81 8.24
N THR A 422 -56.64 14.31 7.03
CA THR A 422 -56.23 15.72 6.81
C THR A 422 -57.35 16.62 6.25
N PHE A 423 -58.51 16.07 5.86
CA PHE A 423 -59.60 16.83 5.24
C PHE A 423 -60.97 16.76 5.95
N THR A 424 -61.07 16.18 7.15
CA THR A 424 -62.33 16.20 7.92
C THR A 424 -62.36 17.35 8.95
N PRO A 425 -63.23 18.37 8.79
CA PRO A 425 -63.34 19.47 9.76
C PRO A 425 -64.09 19.02 11.03
N TRP A 426 -63.34 18.73 12.10
CA TRP A 426 -63.84 18.28 13.42
C TRP A 426 -64.55 19.36 14.27
N ARG A 427 -65.01 20.47 13.67
CA ARG A 427 -65.54 21.62 14.42
C ARG A 427 -67.06 21.59 14.69
N ARG A 428 -67.75 20.44 14.53
CA ARG A 428 -69.21 20.36 14.71
C ARG A 428 -69.76 19.21 15.59
N LEU A 429 -68.93 18.46 16.34
CA LEU A 429 -69.42 17.34 17.18
C LEU A 429 -69.15 17.48 18.68
N ARG A 430 -69.05 18.70 19.21
CA ARG A 430 -69.30 18.96 20.65
C ARG A 430 -70.45 19.94 20.78
N GLY A 431 -71.64 19.41 21.07
CA GLY A 431 -72.84 20.21 21.28
C GLY A 431 -74.08 19.38 21.60
N GLN A 432 -74.31 19.23 22.91
CA GLN A 432 -75.57 18.95 23.60
C GLN A 432 -76.08 17.50 23.76
N ARG A 433 -76.04 17.16 25.06
CA ARG A 433 -76.92 16.30 25.87
C ARG A 433 -76.64 14.81 25.89
#